data_AF-A0A2P6AR07-F1
#
_entry.id   AF-A0A2P6AR07-F1
#
_cell.length_a   1.000
_cell.length_b   1.000
_cell.length_c   1.000
_cell.angle_alpha   90.00
_cell.angle_beta   90.00
_cell.angle_gamma   90.00
#
_symmetry.space_group_name_H-M   'P 1'
#
loop_
_entity.id
_entity.type
_entity.pdbx_description
1 polymer ?
#
loop_
_entity_poly.entity_id
_entity_poly.type
_entity_poly.pdbx_seq_one_letter_code
_entity_poly.pdbx_strand_id
1 'polypeptide(L)' 'MRYLVRSGGLLGYAALVREAGGDPLRLLDEAGLPAAALDTTELYLSYPALADLYALTAGRLRMPAFGLRLGQRQSLEVV' A
#
# COMPACT_ATOMS: atom_id res chain seq x y z
N MET A 1 7.07 -5.03 20.35
CA MET A 1 8.11 -5.05 19.29
C MET A 1 7.69 -4.08 18.19
N ARG A 2 8.62 -3.31 17.62
CA ARG A 2 8.32 -2.39 16.51
C ARG A 2 8.60 -3.12 15.20
N TYR A 3 7.54 -3.64 14.56
CA TYR A 3 7.66 -4.31 13.26
C TYR A 3 7.74 -3.24 12.17
N LEU A 4 8.83 -3.26 11.42
CA LEU A 4 9.08 -2.32 10.33
C LEU A 4 9.11 -3.05 8.99
N VAL A 5 8.67 -2.36 7.95
CA VAL A 5 8.67 -2.83 6.56
C VAL A 5 9.12 -1.70 5.65
N ARG A 6 9.76 -2.03 4.53
CA ARG A 6 10.13 -1.02 3.51
C ARG A 6 8.89 -0.59 2.72
N SER A 7 8.83 0.68 2.36
CA SER A 7 7.80 1.24 1.48
C SER A 7 7.82 0.66 0.07
N GLY A 8 8.86 -0.12 -0.29
CA GLY A 8 8.82 -1.02 -1.46
C GLY A 8 7.60 -1.95 -1.48
N GLY A 9 7.03 -2.28 -0.32
CA GLY A 9 5.74 -2.97 -0.23
C GLY A 9 4.57 -2.21 -0.86
N LEU A 10 4.67 -0.90 -1.14
CA LEU A 10 3.64 -0.09 -1.82
C LEU A 10 3.88 0.04 -3.32
N LEU A 11 4.86 -0.65 -3.90
CA LEU A 11 5.12 -0.59 -5.33
C LEU A 11 3.84 -0.94 -6.12
N GLY A 12 3.44 -0.08 -7.05
CA GLY A 12 2.21 -0.26 -7.84
C GLY A 12 0.89 0.02 -7.10
N TYR A 13 0.91 0.31 -5.79
CA TYR A 13 -0.29 0.58 -4.98
C TYR A 13 -1.09 1.76 -5.53
N ALA A 14 -0.42 2.90 -5.75
CA ALA A 14 -1.10 4.12 -6.17
C ALA A 14 -1.76 3.99 -7.55
N ALA A 15 -1.14 3.24 -8.47
CA ALA A 15 -1.71 2.94 -9.77
C ALA A 15 -2.97 2.06 -9.64
N LEU A 16 -2.87 0.96 -8.88
CA LEU A 16 -3.99 0.02 -8.68
C LEU A 16 -5.18 0.69 -8.00
N VAL A 17 -4.95 1.57 -7.01
CA VAL A 17 -6.02 2.33 -6.35
C VAL A 17 -6.72 3.27 -7.34
N ARG A 18 -5.97 4.00 -8.16
CA ARG A 18 -6.54 4.94 -9.15
C ARG A 18 -7.33 4.21 -10.22
N GLU A 19 -6.84 3.08 -10.72
CA GLU A 19 -7.57 2.23 -11.67
C GLU A 19 -8.90 1.71 -11.11
N ALA A 20 -8.96 1.49 -9.79
CA ALA A 20 -10.18 1.11 -9.09
C ALA A 20 -11.09 2.31 -8.74
N GLY A 21 -10.73 3.53 -9.15
CA GLY A 21 -11.48 4.77 -8.89
C GLY A 21 -11.29 5.37 -7.50
N GLY A 22 -10.26 4.95 -6.76
CA GLY A 22 -9.93 5.48 -5.43
C GLY A 22 -8.88 6.60 -5.45
N ASP A 23 -8.73 7.26 -4.30
CA ASP A 23 -7.66 8.22 -4.04
C ASP A 23 -6.60 7.60 -3.10
N PRO A 24 -5.39 7.30 -3.59
CA PRO A 24 -4.35 6.68 -2.78
C PRO A 24 -3.83 7.60 -1.67
N LEU A 25 -3.78 8.91 -1.88
CA LEU A 25 -3.28 9.83 -0.85
C LEU A 25 -4.25 9.90 0.32
N ARG A 26 -5.55 9.95 0.04
CA ARG A 26 -6.61 9.94 1.06
C ARG A 26 -6.59 8.65 1.88
N LEU A 27 -6.32 7.50 1.26
CA LEU A 27 -6.22 6.22 1.94
C LEU A 27 -4.96 6.11 2.81
N LEU A 28 -3.82 6.65 2.35
CA LEU A 28 -2.59 6.72 3.15
C LEU A 28 -2.77 7.60 4.39
N ASP A 29 -3.39 8.77 4.22
CA ASP A 29 -3.69 9.70 5.32
C ASP A 29 -4.57 9.03 6.39
N GLU A 30 -5.65 8.35 5.97
CA GLU A 30 -6.52 7.59 6.86
C GLU A 30 -5.78 6.46 7.61
N ALA A 31 -4.79 5.84 6.97
CA ALA A 31 -3.95 4.80 7.58
C ALA A 31 -2.78 5.36 8.41
N GLY A 32 -2.62 6.68 8.50
CA GLY A 32 -1.51 7.33 9.20
C GLY A 32 -0.15 7.11 8.54
N LEU A 33 -0.12 6.89 7.21
CA LEU A 33 1.09 6.67 6.43
C LEU A 33 1.47 7.92 5.64
N PRO A 34 2.77 8.25 5.54
CA PRO A 34 3.22 9.44 4.83
C PRO A 34 3.06 9.26 3.31
N ALA A 35 2.59 10.30 2.61
CA ALA A 35 2.46 10.31 1.14
C ALA A 35 3.78 9.95 0.42
N ALA A 36 4.91 10.38 0.99
CA ALA A 36 6.25 10.06 0.47
C ALA A 36 6.53 8.56 0.33
N ALA A 37 5.78 7.69 1.02
CA ALA A 37 5.86 6.25 0.88
C ALA A 37 5.44 5.74 -0.51
N LEU A 38 4.78 6.58 -1.33
CA LEU A 38 4.46 6.26 -2.73
C LEU A 38 5.56 6.69 -3.71
N ASP A 39 6.45 7.60 -3.30
CA ASP A 39 7.49 8.19 -4.17
C ASP A 39 8.84 7.49 -4.02
N THR A 40 9.05 6.75 -2.94
CA THR A 40 10.29 6.02 -2.65
C THR A 40 10.02 4.67 -2.00
N THR A 41 10.88 3.70 -2.29
CA THR A 41 10.86 2.34 -1.72
C THR A 41 11.72 2.19 -0.46
N GLU A 42 12.44 3.25 -0.07
CA GLU A 42 13.47 3.23 0.98
C GLU A 42 12.95 3.59 2.39
N LEU A 43 11.69 3.99 2.53
CA LEU A 43 11.15 4.40 3.83
C LEU A 43 10.79 3.19 4.68
N TYR A 44 11.13 3.26 5.97
CA TYR A 44 10.64 2.30 6.95
C TYR A 44 9.27 2.73 7.46
N LEU A 45 8.28 1.89 7.22
CA LEU A 45 6.90 2.05 7.65
C LEU A 45 6.59 1.12 8.83
N SER A 46 5.59 1.50 9.62
CA SER A 46 4.97 0.59 10.58
C SER A 46 4.29 -0.55 9.82
N TYR A 47 4.70 -1.79 10.07
CA TYR A 47 4.06 -2.95 9.42
C TYR A 47 2.55 -3.04 9.70
N PRO A 48 2.08 -2.85 10.96
CA PRO A 48 0.64 -2.79 11.23
C PRO A 48 -0.09 -1.72 10.41
N ALA A 49 0.48 -0.52 10.28
CA ALA A 49 -0.14 0.56 9.50
C ALA A 49 -0.23 0.20 8.01
N LEU A 50 0.78 -0.50 7.47
CA LEU A 50 0.73 -1.01 6.09
C LEU A 50 -0.37 -2.08 5.92
N ALA A 51 -0.52 -2.99 6.88
CA ALA A 51 -1.58 -3.99 6.86
C ALA A 51 -2.98 -3.35 6.94
N ASP A 52 -3.13 -2.35 7.82
CA ASP A 52 -4.36 -1.58 7.98
C ASP A 52 -4.72 -0.83 6.70
N LEU A 53 -3.72 -0.24 6.02
CA LEU A 53 -3.92 0.38 4.71
C LEU A 53 -4.52 -0.62 3.70
N TYR A 54 -4.00 -1.85 3.63
CA TYR A 54 -4.52 -2.85 2.68
C TYR A 54 -5.93 -3.28 3.02
N ALA A 55 -6.22 -3.52 4.29
CA ALA A 55 -7.57 -3.86 4.75
C ALA A 55 -8.57 -2.72 4.46
N LEU A 56 -8.20 -1.48 4.79
CA LEU A 56 -8.98 -0.27 4.50
C LEU A 56 -9.24 -0.15 3.00
N THR A 57 -8.20 -0.30 2.18
CA THR A 57 -8.29 -0.17 0.71
C THR A 57 -9.21 -1.23 0.12
N ALA A 58 -9.06 -2.49 0.54
CA ALA A 58 -9.91 -3.59 0.10
C ALA A 58 -11.39 -3.33 0.45
N GLY A 59 -11.68 -2.80 1.65
CA GLY A 59 -13.02 -2.42 2.06
C GLY A 59 -13.59 -1.26 1.25
N ARG A 60 -12.83 -0.15 1.15
CA ARG A 60 -13.23 1.07 0.44
C ARG A 60 -13.51 0.84 -1.05
N LEU A 61 -12.70 0.02 -1.69
CA LEU A 61 -12.83 -0.30 -3.12
C LEU A 61 -13.75 -1.51 -3.37
N ARG A 62 -14.31 -2.13 -2.33
CA ARG A 62 -15.08 -3.39 -2.41
C ARG A 62 -14.32 -4.47 -3.19
N MET A 63 -13.01 -4.58 -2.92
CA MET A 63 -12.09 -5.47 -3.62
C MET A 63 -11.35 -6.37 -2.62
N PRO A 64 -11.96 -7.48 -2.16
CA PRO A 64 -11.38 -8.34 -1.12
C PRO A 64 -10.00 -8.91 -1.50
N ALA A 65 -9.77 -9.14 -2.79
CA ALA A 65 -8.50 -9.66 -3.32
C ALA A 65 -7.48 -8.55 -3.66
N PHE A 66 -7.64 -7.32 -3.15
CA PHE A 66 -6.77 -6.20 -3.48
C PHE A 66 -5.29 -6.51 -3.24
N GLY A 67 -4.95 -7.06 -2.06
CA GLY A 67 -3.56 -7.41 -1.74
C GLY A 67 -2.94 -8.44 -2.69
N LEU A 68 -3.73 -9.42 -3.16
CA LEU A 68 -3.27 -10.40 -4.15
C LEU A 68 -3.00 -9.73 -5.51
N ARG A 69 -3.89 -8.84 -5.95
CA ARG A 69 -3.71 -8.09 -7.21
C ARG A 69 -2.52 -7.14 -7.14
N LEU A 70 -2.28 -6.54 -5.97
CA LEU A 70 -1.12 -5.71 -5.73
C LEU A 70 0.16 -6.56 -5.82
N GLY A 71 0.21 -7.70 -5.12
CA GLY A 71 1.35 -8.62 -5.17
C GLY A 71 1.69 -9.12 -6.57
N GLN A 72 0.69 -9.32 -7.44
CA GLN A 72 0.91 -9.67 -8.85
C GLN A 72 1.64 -8.57 -9.65
N ARG A 73 1.55 -7.30 -9.23
CA ARG A 73 2.25 -6.16 -9.85
C ARG A 73 3.62 -5.93 -9.24
N GLN A 74 3.83 -6.42 -8.03
CA GLN A 74 5.08 -6.32 -7.29
C GLN A 74 5.96 -7.51 -7.60
N SER A 75 6.08 -7.84 -8.89
CA SER A 75 6.88 -8.97 -9.41
C SER A 75 8.12 -9.21 -8.56
N LEU A 76 8.46 -10.50 -8.35
CA LEU A 76 9.60 -10.97 -7.54
C LEU A 76 10.99 -10.54 -8.06
N GLU A 77 11.09 -9.43 -8.78
CA GLU A 77 12.35 -8.74 -9.02
C GLU A 77 12.90 -8.29 -7.68
N VAL A 78 13.75 -9.14 -7.11
CA VAL A 78 14.61 -8.83 -5.99
C VAL A 78 15.51 -7.68 -6.45
N VAL A 79 15.21 -6.48 -5.99
CA VAL A 79 16.14 -5.34 -5.99
C VAL A 79 16.75 -5.23 -4.60
#